data_AF-A0A5A7TMA6-F1
#
_entry.id   AF-A0A5A7TMA6-F1
#
_cell.length_a   1.000
_cell.length_b   1.000
_cell.length_c   1.000
_cell.angle_alpha   90.00
_cell.angle_beta   90.00
_cell.angle_gamma   90.00
#
_symmetry.space_group_name_H-M   'P 1'
#
loop_
_entity.id
_entity.type
_entity.pdbx_description
1 polymer ?
#
loop_
_entity_poly.entity_id
_entity_poly.type
_entity_poly.pdbx_seq_one_letter_code
_entity_poly.pdbx_strand_id
1 'polypeptide(L)'
;MKGEELQELGIEELKQLEKLLENGLNRVIETKDEKFLKEIGTVKEKETLLMKENQRLRNKLMETLVDRDEQEEEEAVVVIGGNSVGSKSKSNTSNSSSSQNPNSQDYDDVSLKLGSVLFLHIHYNPKDLPANLKNA
;
A
#
# COMPACT_ATOMS: atom_id res chain seq x y z
N MET A 1 -27.41 -5.99 25.05
CA MET A 1 -28.00 -5.23 26.15
C MET A 1 -27.65 -3.77 25.98
N LYS A 2 -28.62 -2.88 26.12
CA LYS A 2 -28.42 -1.43 25.98
C LYS A 2 -28.31 -0.69 27.31
N GLY A 3 -28.03 -1.39 28.41
CA GLY A 3 -27.85 -0.81 29.75
C GLY A 3 -29.15 -0.34 30.43
N GLU A 4 -30.20 -0.08 29.66
CA GLU A 4 -31.54 0.31 30.13
C GLU A 4 -32.18 -0.77 31.03
N GLU A 5 -31.90 -2.05 30.76
CA GLU A 5 -32.40 -3.21 31.51
C GLU A 5 -31.75 -3.40 32.90
N LEU A 6 -30.71 -2.61 33.23
CA LEU A 6 -29.93 -2.81 34.46
C LEU A 6 -30.62 -2.32 35.73
N GLN A 7 -31.60 -1.41 35.61
CA GLN A 7 -32.34 -0.85 36.75
C GLN A 7 -33.19 -1.88 37.50
N GLU A 8 -33.53 -2.98 36.85
CA GLU A 8 -34.34 -4.06 37.42
C GLU A 8 -33.49 -5.13 38.13
N LEU A 9 -32.16 -5.08 37.99
CA LEU A 9 -31.24 -6.09 38.55
C LEU A 9 -30.79 -5.73 39.96
N GLY A 10 -30.70 -6.74 40.82
CA GLY A 10 -30.02 -6.63 42.11
C GLY A 10 -28.50 -6.58 41.97
N ILE A 11 -27.80 -6.17 43.04
CA ILE A 11 -26.32 -6.05 43.06
C ILE A 11 -25.61 -7.34 42.65
N GLU A 12 -26.11 -8.49 43.09
CA GLU A 12 -25.48 -9.79 42.80
C GLU A 12 -25.65 -10.18 41.33
N GLU A 13 -26.83 -9.93 40.76
CA GLU A 13 -27.10 -10.19 39.33
C GLU A 13 -26.27 -9.25 38.45
N LEU A 14 -26.09 -8.00 38.88
CA LEU A 14 -25.25 -7.02 38.20
C LEU A 14 -23.78 -7.46 38.15
N LYS A 15 -23.25 -8.01 39.26
CA LYS A 15 -21.88 -8.58 39.30
C LYS A 15 -21.72 -9.79 38.38
N GLN A 16 -22.72 -10.67 38.34
CA GLN A 16 -22.69 -11.83 37.44
C GLN A 16 -22.70 -11.38 35.98
N LEU A 17 -23.52 -10.38 35.66
CA LEU A 17 -23.59 -9.80 34.33
C LEU A 17 -22.28 -9.13 33.92
N GLU A 18 -21.66 -8.37 34.82
CA GLU A 18 -20.35 -7.75 34.59
C GLU A 18 -19.29 -8.81 34.24
N LYS A 19 -19.23 -9.90 35.02
CA LYS A 19 -18.30 -11.01 34.77
C LYS A 19 -18.57 -11.71 33.43
N LEU A 20 -19.84 -11.89 33.06
CA LEU A 20 -20.21 -12.46 31.76
C LEU A 20 -19.80 -11.54 30.60
N LEU A 21 -19.97 -10.23 30.78
CA LEU A 21 -19.60 -9.23 29.79
C LEU A 21 -18.08 -9.15 29.62
N GLU A 22 -17.32 -9.14 30.72
CA GLU A 22 -15.86 -9.16 30.71
C GLU A 22 -15.33 -10.40 29.97
N ASN A 23 -15.85 -11.59 30.32
CA ASN A 23 -15.49 -12.84 29.63
C ASN A 23 -15.88 -12.81 28.15
N GLY A 24 -17.05 -12.27 27.82
CA GLY A 24 -17.50 -12.11 26.44
C GLY A 24 -16.61 -11.17 25.64
N LEU A 25 -16.21 -10.06 26.24
CA LEU A 25 -15.32 -9.07 25.63
C LEU A 25 -13.93 -9.65 25.40
N ASN A 26 -13.35 -10.33 26.40
CA ASN A 26 -12.05 -11.01 26.24
C ASN A 26 -12.09 -12.00 25.09
N ARG A 27 -13.12 -12.85 25.00
CA ARG A 27 -13.28 -13.79 23.89
C ARG A 27 -13.36 -13.08 22.54
N VAL A 28 -14.06 -11.94 22.45
CA VAL A 28 -14.14 -11.15 21.22
C VAL A 28 -12.77 -10.57 20.84
N ILE A 29 -12.02 -10.06 21.80
CA ILE A 29 -10.67 -9.51 21.60
C ILE A 29 -9.76 -10.63 21.08
N GLU A 30 -9.65 -11.74 21.82
CA GLU A 30 -8.82 -12.89 21.44
C GLU A 30 -9.15 -13.40 20.04
N THR A 31 -10.44 -13.55 19.72
CA THR A 31 -10.88 -14.01 18.40
C THR A 31 -10.51 -13.02 17.29
N LYS A 32 -10.57 -11.71 17.55
CA LYS A 32 -10.19 -10.69 16.56
C LYS A 32 -8.68 -10.68 16.38
N ASP A 33 -7.92 -10.74 17.46
CA ASP A 33 -6.46 -10.74 17.42
C ASP A 33 -5.94 -11.97 16.67
N GLU A 34 -6.49 -13.16 16.93
CA GLU A 34 -6.14 -14.38 16.19
C GLU A 34 -6.37 -14.20 14.68
N LYS A 35 -7.51 -13.64 14.28
CA LYS A 35 -7.83 -13.40 12.87
C LYS A 35 -6.85 -12.42 12.24
N PHE A 36 -6.55 -11.31 12.90
CA PHE A 36 -5.61 -10.32 12.38
C PHE A 36 -4.19 -10.88 12.28
N LEU A 37 -3.71 -11.58 13.31
CA LEU A 37 -2.38 -12.19 13.31
C LEU A 37 -2.24 -13.22 12.18
N LYS A 38 -3.29 -14.01 11.93
CA LYS A 38 -3.32 -14.97 10.81
C LYS A 38 -3.26 -14.29 9.45
N GLU A 39 -4.04 -13.22 9.26
CA GLU A 39 -4.04 -12.46 8.01
C GLU A 39 -2.68 -11.79 7.77
N ILE A 40 -2.12 -11.13 8.78
CA ILE A 40 -0.78 -10.54 8.74
C ILE A 40 0.26 -11.61 8.38
N GLY A 41 0.20 -12.79 9.01
CA GLY A 41 1.10 -13.89 8.70
C GLY A 41 1.01 -14.33 7.24
N THR A 42 -0.21 -14.47 6.72
CA THR A 42 -0.46 -14.84 5.33
C THR A 42 0.08 -13.80 4.34
N VAL A 43 -0.08 -12.51 4.65
CA VAL A 43 0.44 -11.42 3.82
C VAL A 43 1.96 -11.39 3.83
N LYS A 44 2.59 -11.52 5.01
CA LYS A 44 4.06 -11.57 5.14
C LYS A 44 4.66 -12.75 4.40
N GLU A 45 4.03 -13.92 4.44
CA GLU A 45 4.47 -15.09 3.67
C GLU A 45 4.46 -14.78 2.17
N LYS A 46 3.35 -14.23 1.65
CA LYS A 46 3.26 -13.83 0.24
C LYS A 46 4.31 -12.78 -0.13
N GLU A 47 4.55 -11.78 0.72
CA GLU A 47 5.60 -10.78 0.52
C GLU A 47 6.98 -11.45 0.36
N THR A 48 7.32 -12.39 1.24
CA THR A 48 8.62 -13.08 1.18
C THR A 48 8.79 -13.91 -0.10
N LEU A 49 7.74 -14.61 -0.52
CA LEU A 49 7.74 -15.40 -1.75
C LEU A 49 7.89 -14.50 -2.99
N LEU A 50 7.15 -13.38 -3.02
CA LEU A 50 7.22 -12.42 -4.11
C LEU A 50 8.58 -11.74 -4.19
N MET A 51 9.17 -11.35 -3.06
CA MET A 51 10.53 -10.77 -3.04
C MET A 51 11.56 -11.74 -3.61
N LYS A 52 11.49 -13.02 -3.20
CA LYS A 52 12.39 -14.07 -3.68
C LYS A 52 12.22 -14.31 -5.18
N GLU A 53 10.99 -14.41 -5.66
CA GLU A 53 10.71 -14.64 -7.07
C GLU A 53 11.11 -13.44 -7.93
N ASN A 54 10.83 -12.22 -7.47
CA ASN A 54 11.23 -11.00 -8.17
C ASN A 54 12.76 -10.88 -8.25
N GLN A 55 13.48 -11.23 -7.17
CA GLN A 55 14.93 -11.32 -7.20
C GLN A 55 15.43 -12.37 -8.21
N ARG A 56 14.83 -13.57 -8.22
CA ARG A 56 15.17 -14.63 -9.17
C ARG A 56 14.97 -14.17 -10.62
N LEU A 57 13.86 -13.49 -10.91
CA LEU A 57 13.57 -12.95 -12.24
C LEU A 57 14.56 -11.85 -12.65
N ARG A 58 14.91 -10.94 -11.74
CA ARG A 58 15.93 -9.91 -12.00
C ARG A 58 17.29 -10.53 -12.31
N ASN A 59 17.70 -11.56 -11.57
CA ASN A 59 18.94 -12.27 -11.84
C ASN A 59 18.92 -12.95 -13.21
N LYS A 60 17.81 -13.62 -13.57
CA LYS A 60 17.67 -14.25 -14.88
C LYS A 60 17.69 -13.23 -16.03
N LEU A 61 17.06 -12.06 -15.84
CA LEU A 61 17.11 -10.99 -16.83
C LEU A 61 18.55 -10.49 -17.01
N MET A 62 19.28 -10.29 -15.91
CA MET A 62 20.68 -9.86 -15.97
C MET A 62 21.56 -10.89 -16.69
N GLU A 63 21.40 -12.18 -16.40
CA GLU A 63 22.09 -13.27 -17.10
C GLU A 63 21.81 -13.23 -18.61
N THR A 64 20.54 -13.12 -19.03
CA THR A 64 20.20 -13.04 -20.45
C THR A 64 20.62 -11.75 -21.17
N LEU A 65 20.90 -10.67 -20.42
CA LEU A 65 21.43 -9.43 -20.97
C LEU A 65 22.96 -9.51 -21.09
N VAL A 66 23.64 -10.12 -20.12
CA VAL A 66 25.08 -10.36 -20.16
C VAL A 66 25.45 -11.34 -21.28
N ASP A 67 24.62 -12.35 -21.53
CA ASP A 67 24.81 -13.29 -22.66
C ASP A 67 24.57 -12.64 -24.04
N ARG A 68 23.96 -11.45 -24.09
CA ARG A 68 23.65 -10.73 -25.35
C ARG A 68 24.76 -9.76 -25.78
N ASP A 69 25.75 -9.52 -24.92
CA ASP A 69 26.89 -8.66 -25.25
C ASP A 69 27.98 -9.39 -26.08
N GLU A 70 27.82 -10.69 -26.37
CA GLU A 70 28.75 -11.47 -27.21
C GLU A 70 28.23 -11.78 -28.64
N GLN A 71 27.04 -11.31 -29.04
CA GLN A 71 26.57 -11.42 -30.43
C GLN A 71 25.88 -10.15 -30.92
N GLU A 72 26.68 -9.36 -31.66
CA GLU A 72 26.34 -8.42 -32.74
C GLU A 72 25.20 -7.40 -32.55
N GLU A 73 25.54 -6.15 -32.86
CA GLU A 73 24.67 -4.99 -33.02
C GLU A 73 23.34 -5.32 -33.71
N GLU A 74 22.21 -4.91 -33.12
CA GLU A 74 21.12 -4.15 -33.75
C GLU A 74 19.90 -4.04 -32.79
N GLU A 75 19.49 -2.79 -32.55
CA GLU A 75 18.27 -2.26 -31.92
C GLU A 75 17.46 -3.09 -30.89
N ALA A 76 17.47 -2.63 -29.63
CA ALA A 76 16.26 -2.46 -28.83
C ALA A 76 16.50 -1.45 -27.70
N VAL A 77 16.52 -0.16 -28.05
CA VAL A 77 16.51 0.93 -27.05
C VAL A 77 15.09 1.07 -26.50
N VAL A 78 14.88 0.67 -25.25
CA VAL A 78 13.77 1.22 -24.44
C VAL A 78 14.36 1.99 -23.27
N VAL A 79 14.97 3.11 -23.61
CA VAL A 79 15.27 4.21 -22.70
C VAL A 79 13.99 5.05 -22.62
N ILE A 80 13.19 4.88 -21.57
CA ILE A 80 12.21 5.93 -21.21
C ILE A 80 12.95 6.94 -20.34
N GLY A 81 13.88 7.64 -20.97
CA GLY A 81 14.46 8.89 -20.49
C GLY A 81 13.62 10.02 -21.04
N GLY A 82 12.93 10.74 -20.16
CA GLY A 82 12.04 11.83 -20.54
C GLY A 82 12.80 13.01 -21.12
N ASN A 83 12.83 13.11 -22.46
CA ASN A 83 13.25 14.32 -23.15
C ASN A 83 12.07 14.91 -23.93
N SER A 84 11.69 16.09 -23.49
CA SER A 84 10.78 17.03 -24.14
C SER A 84 11.13 17.21 -25.61
N VAL A 85 10.17 16.97 -26.50
CA VAL A 85 10.15 17.53 -27.85
C VAL A 85 8.70 17.87 -28.18
N GLY A 86 8.42 19.17 -28.18
CA GLY A 86 7.10 19.73 -28.39
C GLY A 86 6.54 19.42 -29.78
N SER A 87 5.24 19.22 -29.83
CA SER A 87 4.46 19.30 -31.06
C SER A 87 3.27 20.19 -30.80
N LYS A 88 3.35 21.42 -31.34
CA LYS A 88 2.30 22.43 -31.34
C LYS A 88 1.23 21.99 -32.34
N SER A 89 -0.02 21.82 -31.91
CA SER A 89 -1.17 21.81 -32.83
C SER A 89 -2.19 22.85 -32.40
N LYS A 90 -2.56 23.67 -33.38
CA LYS A 90 -3.25 24.95 -33.26
C LYS A 90 -4.75 24.76 -33.00
N SER A 91 -5.25 25.66 -32.16
CA SER A 91 -6.65 25.96 -31.87
C SER A 91 -7.46 26.32 -33.12
N ASN A 92 -8.64 25.72 -33.28
CA ASN A 92 -9.74 26.33 -34.01
C ASN A 92 -10.91 26.54 -33.05
N THR A 93 -11.09 27.80 -32.68
CA THR A 93 -12.25 28.35 -31.97
C THR A 93 -13.36 28.68 -32.96
N SER A 94 -14.56 28.14 -32.74
CA SER A 94 -15.81 28.69 -33.25
C SER A 94 -16.91 28.51 -32.20
N ASN A 95 -17.35 29.63 -31.65
CA ASN A 95 -18.35 29.78 -30.60
C ASN A 95 -19.79 29.60 -31.11
N SER A 96 -20.72 29.51 -30.14
CA SER A 96 -22.12 30.03 -30.13
C SER A 96 -23.20 28.92 -30.15
N SER A 97 -24.21 28.82 -29.27
CA SER A 97 -24.62 29.59 -28.08
C SER A 97 -25.63 28.78 -27.23
N SER A 98 -25.61 29.04 -25.92
CA SER A 98 -26.74 29.14 -24.99
C SER A 98 -27.83 28.05 -24.91
N SER A 99 -27.85 27.34 -23.78
CA SER A 99 -28.92 27.55 -22.79
C SER A 99 -28.39 27.27 -21.38
N GLN A 100 -28.63 28.22 -20.47
CA GLN A 100 -28.27 28.13 -19.06
C GLN A 100 -29.14 27.08 -18.36
N ASN A 101 -28.53 26.21 -17.56
CA ASN A 101 -29.23 25.46 -16.51
C ASN A 101 -28.35 25.46 -15.24
N PRO A 102 -28.79 26.02 -14.11
CA PRO A 102 -27.98 26.12 -12.90
C PRO A 102 -28.19 24.89 -12.04
N ASN A 103 -27.39 23.84 -12.27
CA ASN A 103 -27.00 22.86 -11.25
C ASN A 103 -25.94 21.94 -11.87
N SER A 104 -24.70 22.42 -11.84
CA SER A 104 -23.52 21.64 -12.17
C SER A 104 -23.12 20.77 -10.98
N GLN A 105 -23.34 19.46 -11.08
CA GLN A 105 -22.37 18.52 -10.54
C GLN A 105 -21.90 17.63 -11.68
N ASP A 106 -20.81 18.13 -12.25
CA ASP A 106 -19.93 17.54 -13.24
C ASP A 106 -19.46 16.18 -12.71
N TYR A 107 -19.95 15.09 -13.31
CA TYR A 107 -19.36 13.76 -13.14
C TYR A 107 -18.27 13.58 -14.20
N ASP A 108 -17.22 14.39 -14.09
CA ASP A 108 -16.01 14.24 -14.87
C ASP A 108 -14.81 14.44 -13.94
N ASP A 109 -14.46 13.42 -13.16
CA ASP A 109 -13.10 13.32 -12.63
C ASP A 109 -12.58 11.89 -12.78
N VAL A 110 -11.89 11.72 -13.89
CA VAL A 110 -11.35 10.47 -14.41
C VAL A 110 -9.92 10.34 -13.87
N SER A 111 -9.70 9.30 -13.07
CA SER A 111 -8.40 8.68 -12.75
C SER A 111 -7.42 9.42 -11.82
N LEU A 112 -7.19 8.79 -10.68
CA LEU A 112 -6.15 9.12 -9.71
C LEU A 112 -4.75 8.80 -10.28
N LYS A 113 -3.90 9.80 -10.42
CA LYS A 113 -2.45 9.62 -10.61
C LYS A 113 -1.71 9.94 -9.31
N LEU A 114 -1.49 8.93 -8.49
CA LEU A 114 -0.61 9.06 -7.32
C LEU A 114 0.85 9.01 -7.82
N GLY A 115 1.51 10.16 -7.79
CA GLY A 115 2.92 10.29 -8.13
C GLY A 115 3.78 9.40 -7.23
N SER A 116 4.71 8.66 -7.84
CA SER A 116 5.69 7.84 -7.13
C SER A 116 6.62 8.74 -6.30
N VAL A 117 6.32 8.88 -5.01
CA VAL A 117 7.28 9.41 -4.05
C VAL A 117 8.33 8.33 -3.83
N LEU A 118 9.53 8.53 -4.40
CA LEU A 118 10.73 7.76 -4.07
C LEU A 118 11.05 7.95 -2.59
N PHE A 119 10.64 7.00 -1.74
CA PHE A 119 11.23 6.87 -0.42
C PHE A 119 12.60 6.23 -0.58
N LEU A 120 13.63 7.06 -0.46
CA LEU A 120 15.01 6.62 -0.30
C LEU A 120 15.10 5.83 1.03
N HIS A 121 14.99 4.49 0.97
CA HIS A 121 15.31 3.66 2.12
C HIS A 121 16.83 3.54 2.22
N ILE A 122 17.43 4.40 3.05
CA ILE A 122 18.81 4.21 3.50
C ILE A 122 18.79 3.01 4.47
N HIS A 123 19.34 1.88 4.04
CA HIS A 123 19.56 0.73 4.93
C HIS A 123 20.67 1.08 5.93
N TYR A 124 20.30 1.33 7.18
CA TYR A 124 21.26 1.35 8.29
C TYR A 124 21.62 -0.09 8.67
N ASN A 125 22.90 -0.46 8.51
CA ASN A 125 23.43 -1.75 8.92
C ASN A 125 24.13 -1.59 10.28
N PRO A 126 23.65 -2.26 11.35
CA PRO A 126 24.22 -2.12 12.69
C PRO A 126 25.66 -2.62 12.82
N LYS A 127 26.20 -3.29 11.80
CA LYS A 127 27.61 -3.73 11.75
C LYS A 127 28.58 -2.63 11.31
N ASP A 128 28.08 -1.55 10.72
CA ASP A 128 28.89 -0.43 10.20
C ASP A 128 29.14 0.66 11.27
N LEU A 129 28.74 0.43 12.53
CA LEU A 129 28.98 1.36 13.63
C LEU A 129 30.49 1.37 13.99
N PRO A 130 31.17 2.53 13.91
CA PRO A 130 32.59 2.62 14.25
C PRO A 130 32.81 2.20 15.70
N ALA A 131 33.86 1.42 15.93
CA ALA A 131 34.13 0.73 17.21
C ALA A 131 34.26 1.67 18.44
N ASN A 132 34.36 2.98 18.22
CA ASN A 132 34.49 3.99 19.27
C ASN A 132 33.23 4.15 20.15
N LEU A 133 32.03 3.77 19.67
CA LEU A 133 30.77 3.95 20.42
C LEU A 133 30.22 2.69 21.11
N LYS A 134 30.98 1.58 21.16
CA LYS A 134 30.46 0.30 21.68
C LYS A 134 30.51 0.16 23.21
N ASN A 135 31.09 1.12 23.94
CA ASN A 135 31.29 1.06 25.40
C ASN A 135 30.84 2.35 26.12
N ALA A 136 29.63 2.85 25.86
CA ALA A 136 28.99 3.88 26.67
C ALA A 136 27.65 3.35 27.22
#